data_AF-A0A0H3C0A0-F1
#
_entry.id   AF-A0A0H3C0A0-F1
#
_cell.length_a   1.000
_cell.length_b   1.000
_cell.length_c   1.000
_cell.angle_alpha   90.00
_cell.angle_beta   90.00
_cell.angle_gamma   90.00
#
_symmetry.space_group_name_H-M   'P 1'
#
loop_
_entity.id
_entity.type
_entity.pdbx_description
1 polymer ?
#
loop_
_entity_poly.entity_id
_entity_poly.type
_entity_poly.pdbx_seq_one_letter_code
_entity_poly.pdbx_strand_id
1 'polypeptide(L)'
;MTKDKRTGWLAELNPGDKIILVNNPRWFKTSRTVRAVSKITPTGRINIDNFQFMPDGVCLNGNNYYLEEATDEVISEVLKENEYRHFRNSVIEKFESKIKEDDLLTTDQLKAIDTILNN
;
A
#
# COMPACT_ATOMS: atom_id res chain seq x y z
N MET A 1 25.77 25.08 7.62
CA MET A 1 24.68 24.12 7.89
C MET A 1 23.78 24.07 6.67
N THR A 2 23.58 22.91 6.07
CA THR A 2 22.62 22.74 4.98
C THR A 2 21.22 22.94 5.56
N LYS A 3 20.50 23.96 5.10
CA LYS A 3 19.17 24.32 5.60
C LYS A 3 18.16 23.23 5.23
N ASP A 4 17.17 23.01 6.09
CA ASP A 4 15.98 22.21 5.76
C ASP A 4 15.33 22.76 4.48
N LYS A 5 15.04 21.86 3.53
CA LYS A 5 14.50 22.19 2.21
C LYS A 5 13.06 21.71 2.02
N ARG A 6 12.43 21.15 3.06
CA ARG A 6 11.02 20.73 3.00
C ARG A 6 10.12 21.95 2.80
N THR A 7 9.01 21.74 2.10
CA THR A 7 8.01 22.78 1.80
C THR A 7 6.60 22.25 1.97
N GLY A 8 5.62 23.13 2.21
CA GLY A 8 4.23 22.73 2.45
C GLY A 8 4.10 21.88 3.72
N TRP A 9 3.13 20.96 3.72
CA TRP A 9 2.88 20.07 4.87
C TRP A 9 4.09 19.22 5.27
N LEU A 10 4.98 18.89 4.31
CA LEU A 10 6.22 18.16 4.61
C LEU A 10 7.14 18.93 5.57
N ALA A 11 7.13 20.26 5.55
CA ALA A 11 7.93 21.10 6.43
C ALA A 11 7.44 21.08 7.88
N GLU A 12 6.16 20.81 8.07
CA GLU A 12 5.50 20.80 9.38
C GLU A 12 5.68 19.45 10.11
N LEU A 13 6.07 18.40 9.38
CA LEU A 13 6.31 17.08 9.94
C LEU A 13 7.40 17.09 11.01
N ASN A 14 7.15 16.35 12.09
CA ASN A 14 8.05 16.03 13.17
C ASN A 14 8.16 14.50 13.35
N PRO A 15 9.24 14.01 14.00
CA PRO A 15 9.30 12.60 14.40
C PRO A 15 8.11 12.22 15.28
N GLY A 16 7.43 11.13 14.94
CA GLY A 16 6.20 10.66 15.59
C GLY A 16 4.92 11.01 14.83
N ASP A 17 4.95 12.00 13.93
CA ASP A 17 3.77 12.38 13.16
C ASP A 17 3.33 11.27 12.22
N LYS A 18 2.02 11.12 12.09
CA LYS A 18 1.42 10.15 11.16
C LYS A 18 1.52 10.70 9.74
N ILE A 19 1.76 9.79 8.81
CA ILE A 19 1.74 10.03 7.37
C ILE A 19 1.07 8.84 6.69
N ILE A 20 0.65 9.02 5.44
CA ILE A 20 0.22 7.92 4.59
C ILE A 20 1.37 7.53 3.67
N LEU A 21 1.85 6.29 3.83
CA LEU A 21 2.78 5.67 2.92
C LEU A 21 2.00 4.99 1.80
N VAL A 22 2.13 5.52 0.59
CA VAL A 22 1.50 4.96 -0.60
C VAL A 22 2.52 4.14 -1.38
N ASN A 23 2.14 2.92 -1.74
CA ASN A 23 2.87 2.07 -2.67
C ASN A 23 2.00 1.91 -3.92
N ASN A 24 2.47 2.44 -5.04
CA ASN A 24 1.77 2.42 -6.32
C ASN A 24 2.61 1.71 -7.41
N PRO A 25 2.72 0.38 -7.34
CA PRO A 25 3.44 -0.39 -8.34
C PRO A 25 2.67 -0.44 -9.67
N ARG A 26 3.39 -0.44 -10.80
CA ARG A 26 2.81 -0.38 -12.16
C ARG A 26 1.78 -1.47 -12.50
N TRP A 27 1.92 -2.66 -11.93
CA TRP A 27 1.15 -3.85 -12.29
C TRP A 27 0.28 -4.41 -11.16
N PHE A 28 0.37 -3.83 -9.96
CA PHE A 28 -0.40 -4.30 -8.81
C PHE A 28 -1.28 -3.19 -8.26
N LYS A 29 -2.28 -3.59 -7.47
CA LYS A 29 -3.18 -2.64 -6.82
C LYS A 29 -2.40 -1.74 -5.87
N THR A 30 -2.64 -0.43 -5.94
CA THR A 30 -2.11 0.56 -5.01
C THR A 30 -2.49 0.18 -3.57
N SER A 31 -1.54 0.30 -2.65
CA SER A 31 -1.78 0.10 -1.22
C SER A 31 -1.38 1.33 -0.44
N ARG A 32 -2.24 1.76 0.48
CA ARG A 32 -2.01 2.85 1.42
C ARG A 32 -1.90 2.31 2.83
N THR A 33 -0.92 2.80 3.57
CA THR A 33 -0.72 2.40 4.96
C THR A 33 -0.37 3.60 5.82
N VAL A 34 -0.95 3.67 7.02
CA VAL A 34 -0.59 4.70 8.00
C VAL A 34 0.75 4.33 8.63
N ARG A 35 1.68 5.28 8.67
CA ARG A 35 3.00 5.13 9.27
C ARG A 35 3.37 6.36 10.08
N ALA A 36 4.34 6.22 10.97
CA ALA A 36 4.88 7.32 11.74
C ALA A 36 6.25 7.74 11.20
N VAL A 37 6.53 9.04 11.17
CA VAL A 37 7.85 9.57 10.83
C VAL A 37 8.84 9.11 11.91
N SER A 38 9.85 8.35 11.51
CA SER A 38 10.85 7.83 12.44
C SER A 38 11.89 8.90 12.80
N LYS A 39 12.34 9.67 11.81
CA LYS A 39 13.35 10.72 11.99
C LYS A 39 13.33 11.70 10.83
N ILE A 40 13.67 12.95 11.12
CA ILE A 40 13.97 13.97 10.10
C ILE A 40 15.44 14.37 10.22
N THR A 41 16.16 14.42 9.09
CA THR A 41 17.55 14.89 9.07
C THR A 41 17.60 16.42 9.06
N PRO A 42 18.72 17.06 9.46
CA PRO A 42 18.86 18.52 9.37
C PRO A 42 18.68 19.10 7.96
N THR A 43 18.93 18.29 6.92
CA THR A 43 18.72 18.65 5.52
C THR A 43 17.27 18.49 5.05
N GLY A 44 16.36 18.02 5.91
CA GLY A 44 14.96 17.78 5.58
C GLY A 44 14.64 16.41 4.97
N ARG A 45 15.53 15.41 5.06
CA ARG A 45 15.16 14.05 4.63
C ARG A 45 14.27 13.40 5.67
N ILE A 46 13.26 12.69 5.22
CA ILE A 46 12.23 12.08 6.07
C ILE A 46 12.47 10.58 6.08
N ASN A 47 12.69 10.01 7.25
CA ASN A 47 12.86 8.56 7.43
C ASN A 47 11.57 7.98 8.01
N ILE A 48 11.11 6.90 7.42
CA ILE A 48 9.86 6.21 7.76
C ILE A 48 10.14 4.71 7.64
N ASP A 49 10.16 4.00 8.76
CA ASP A 49 10.60 2.59 8.82
C ASP A 49 11.98 2.42 8.12
N ASN A 50 12.02 1.64 7.05
CA ASN A 50 13.22 1.36 6.23
C ASN A 50 13.31 2.25 4.97
N PHE A 51 12.42 3.23 4.83
CA PHE A 51 12.37 4.14 3.68
C PHE A 51 12.94 5.51 4.06
N GLN A 52 13.69 6.09 3.11
CA GLN A 52 14.14 7.48 3.20
C GLN A 52 13.57 8.27 2.03
N PHE A 53 13.00 9.42 2.34
CA PHE A 53 12.41 10.34 1.38
C PHE A 53 13.22 11.62 1.35
N MET A 54 13.33 12.18 0.15
CA MET A 54 13.88 13.50 -0.09
C MET A 54 12.94 14.58 0.46
N PRO A 55 13.41 15.82 0.66
CA PRO A 55 12.59 16.90 1.22
C PRO A 55 11.32 17.24 0.43
N ASP A 56 11.25 16.82 -0.83
CA ASP A 56 10.10 16.95 -1.74
C ASP A 56 9.13 15.74 -1.67
N GLY A 57 9.40 14.76 -0.81
CA GLY A 57 8.57 13.56 -0.64
C GLY A 57 8.87 12.42 -1.61
N VAL A 58 9.91 12.54 -2.46
CA VAL A 58 10.33 11.46 -3.37
C VAL A 58 11.13 10.40 -2.61
N CYS A 59 10.76 9.13 -2.73
CA CYS A 59 11.49 8.03 -2.10
C CYS A 59 12.85 7.78 -2.77
N LEU A 60 13.92 7.66 -1.97
CA LEU A 60 15.26 7.32 -2.48
C LEU A 60 15.40 5.83 -2.84
N ASN A 61 14.70 4.96 -2.10
CA ASN A 61 14.92 3.51 -2.17
C ASN A 61 13.82 2.77 -2.97
N GLY A 62 12.91 3.49 -3.65
CA GLY A 62 11.88 2.84 -4.46
C GLY A 62 10.97 3.79 -5.21
N ASN A 63 10.94 3.67 -6.54
CA ASN A 63 10.18 4.54 -7.44
C ASN A 63 8.65 4.43 -7.32
N ASN A 64 8.15 3.45 -6.56
CA ASN A 64 6.72 3.21 -6.37
C ASN A 64 6.18 3.79 -5.05
N TYR A 65 7.05 4.37 -4.21
CA TYR A 65 6.66 4.89 -2.91
C TYR A 65 6.63 6.42 -2.90
N TYR A 66 5.56 6.97 -2.35
CA TYR A 66 5.42 8.40 -2.11
C TYR A 66 4.60 8.66 -0.84
N LEU A 67 4.64 9.92 -0.40
CA LEU A 67 3.99 10.37 0.82
C LEU A 67 2.71 11.13 0.49
N GLU A 68 1.68 10.87 1.28
CA GLU A 68 0.43 11.62 1.31
C GLU A 68 0.21 12.15 2.73
N GLU A 69 -0.35 13.35 2.83
CA GLU A 69 -0.62 14.02 4.10
C GLU A 69 -1.68 13.24 4.89
N ALA A 70 -1.42 13.00 6.17
CA ALA A 70 -2.33 12.23 7.01
C ALA A 70 -3.26 13.15 7.80
N THR A 71 -4.27 13.69 7.12
CA THR A 71 -5.41 14.32 7.81
C THR A 71 -6.26 13.26 8.50
N ASP A 72 -7.09 13.67 9.46
CA ASP A 72 -7.97 12.74 10.18
C ASP A 72 -8.93 11.99 9.23
N GLU A 73 -9.40 12.68 8.19
CA GLU A 73 -10.25 12.09 7.14
C GLU A 73 -9.50 11.01 6.36
N VAL A 74 -8.29 11.32 5.88
CA VAL A 74 -7.47 10.38 5.08
C VAL A 74 -7.06 9.18 5.94
N ILE A 75 -6.69 9.39 7.21
CA ILE A 75 -6.39 8.30 8.14
C ILE A 75 -7.62 7.39 8.28
N SER A 76 -8.81 7.96 8.52
CA SER A 76 -10.05 7.19 8.65
C SER A 76 -10.35 6.37 7.40
N GLU A 77 -10.16 6.96 6.22
CA GLU A 77 -10.33 6.28 4.93
C GLU A 77 -9.37 5.10 4.77
N VAL A 78 -8.07 5.32 4.97
CA VAL A 78 -7.04 4.30 4.82
C VAL A 78 -7.25 3.14 5.80
N LEU A 79 -7.67 3.43 7.04
CA LEU A 79 -8.01 2.39 8.01
C LEU A 79 -9.18 1.53 7.53
N LYS A 80 -10.28 2.13 7.06
CA LYS A 80 -11.43 1.41 6.50
C LYS A 80 -11.05 0.57 5.28
N GLU A 81 -10.22 1.08 4.38
CA GLU A 81 -9.74 0.33 3.23
C GLU A 81 -8.94 -0.91 3.64
N ASN A 82 -8.09 -0.76 4.66
CA ASN A 82 -7.26 -1.85 5.16
C ASN A 82 -8.09 -2.90 5.89
N GLU A 83 -9.09 -2.48 6.68
CA GLU A 83 -10.07 -3.39 7.30
C GLU A 83 -10.85 -4.17 6.25
N TYR A 84 -11.39 -3.50 5.24
CA TYR A 84 -12.11 -4.15 4.14
C TYR A 84 -11.23 -5.15 3.38
N ARG A 85 -9.97 -4.76 3.10
CA ARG A 85 -9.00 -5.64 2.44
C ARG A 85 -8.70 -6.89 3.29
N HIS A 86 -8.48 -6.71 4.58
CA HIS A 86 -8.22 -7.81 5.51
C HIS A 86 -9.42 -8.75 5.60
N PHE A 87 -10.63 -8.20 5.75
CA PHE A 87 -11.86 -8.98 5.75
C PHE A 87 -12.01 -9.80 4.46
N ARG A 88 -11.88 -9.15 3.29
CA ARG A 88 -11.97 -9.82 1.99
C ARG A 88 -10.97 -10.98 1.88
N ASN A 89 -9.70 -10.74 2.27
CA ASN A 89 -8.68 -11.79 2.22
C ASN A 89 -9.01 -12.94 3.18
N SER A 90 -9.50 -12.65 4.39
CA SER A 90 -9.91 -13.70 5.34
C SER A 90 -11.08 -14.55 4.83
N VAL A 91 -11.99 -13.98 4.05
CA VAL A 91 -13.07 -14.71 3.39
C VAL A 91 -12.50 -15.62 2.31
N ILE A 92 -11.62 -15.10 1.45
CA ILE A 92 -10.96 -15.88 0.38
C ILE A 92 -10.18 -17.05 0.98
N GLU A 93 -9.33 -16.81 1.97
CA GLU A 93 -8.54 -17.86 2.65
C GLU A 93 -9.44 -18.95 3.26
N LYS A 94 -10.56 -18.56 3.88
CA LYS A 94 -11.54 -19.52 4.40
C LYS A 94 -12.20 -20.34 3.29
N PHE A 95 -12.49 -19.74 2.14
CA PHE A 95 -13.05 -20.47 0.99
C PHE A 95 -12.00 -21.41 0.38
N GLU A 96 -10.79 -20.92 0.11
CA GLU A 96 -9.68 -21.71 -0.44
C GLU A 96 -9.33 -22.90 0.46
N SER A 97 -9.31 -22.71 1.79
CA SER A 97 -9.05 -23.81 2.74
C SER A 97 -10.10 -24.93 2.72
N LYS A 98 -11.30 -24.66 2.18
CA LYS A 98 -12.41 -25.62 2.08
C LYS A 98 -12.49 -26.27 0.70
N ILE A 99 -11.86 -25.68 -0.31
CA ILE A 99 -11.77 -26.24 -1.66
C ILE A 99 -10.63 -27.25 -1.64
N LYS A 100 -10.93 -28.52 -1.91
CA LYS A 100 -9.91 -29.53 -2.19
C LYS A 100 -9.48 -29.42 -3.64
N GLU A 101 -8.26 -29.87 -3.95
CA GLU A 101 -7.80 -29.97 -5.33
C GLU A 101 -8.76 -30.79 -6.19
N ASP A 102 -9.39 -31.82 -5.59
CA ASP A 102 -10.42 -32.68 -6.17
C ASP A 102 -11.74 -31.95 -6.48
N ASP A 103 -11.99 -30.78 -5.88
CA ASP A 103 -13.18 -29.95 -6.14
C ASP A 103 -12.96 -29.02 -7.36
N LEU A 104 -11.73 -28.91 -7.87
CA LEU A 104 -11.39 -28.07 -9.02
C LEU A 104 -11.59 -28.84 -10.33
N LEU A 105 -12.17 -28.17 -11.34
CA LEU A 105 -12.28 -28.74 -12.68
C LEU A 105 -10.91 -28.88 -13.32
N THR A 106 -10.66 -30.03 -13.95
CA THR A 106 -9.44 -30.23 -14.73
C THR A 106 -9.45 -29.38 -16.00
N THR A 107 -8.27 -29.17 -16.59
CA THR A 107 -8.14 -28.45 -17.86
C THR A 107 -9.00 -29.06 -18.97
N ASP A 108 -9.14 -30.39 -19.00
CA ASP A 108 -9.94 -31.08 -20.01
C ASP A 108 -11.45 -30.90 -19.76
N GLN A 109 -11.88 -30.89 -18.51
CA GLN A 109 -13.27 -30.55 -18.15
C GLN A 109 -13.61 -29.10 -18.51
N LEU A 110 -12.68 -28.17 -18.29
CA LEU A 110 -12.86 -26.76 -18.68
C LEU A 110 -12.97 -26.59 -20.20
N LYS A 111 -12.13 -27.28 -20.99
CA LYS A 111 -12.22 -27.27 -22.46
C LYS A 111 -13.54 -27.85 -22.97
N ALA A 112 -14.03 -28.91 -22.33
CA ALA A 112 -15.32 -29.51 -22.69
C ALA A 112 -16.48 -28.53 -22.45
N ILE A 113 -16.47 -27.80 -21.33
CA ILE A 113 -17.47 -26.76 -21.03
C ILE A 113 -17.40 -25.62 -22.05
N ASP A 114 -16.20 -25.12 -22.36
CA ASP A 114 -16.01 -24.02 -23.32
C ASP A 114 -16.52 -24.40 -24.73
N THR A 115 -16.30 -25.66 -25.12
CA THR A 115 -16.83 -26.20 -26.39
C THR A 115 -18.36 -26.28 -26.38
N ILE A 116 -19.00 -26.52 -25.24
CA ILE A 116 -20.47 -26.55 -25.13
C ILE A 116 -21.07 -25.15 -25.13
N LEU A 117 -20.40 -24.18 -24.50
CA LEU A 117 -20.91 -22.81 -24.36
C LEU A 117 -20.71 -21.93 -25.59
N ASN A 118 -19.69 -22.23 -26.41
CA ASN A 118 -19.33 -21.44 -27.60
C ASN A 118 -19.75 -22.08 -28.93
N ASN A 119 -20.52 -23.17 -28.89
CA ASN A 119 -21.23 -23.75 -30.05
C ASN A 119 -22.71 -23.36 -30.01
#